data_AF-A0A2N0WXJ4-F1
#
_entry.id   AF-A0A2N0WXJ4-F1
#
_cell.length_a   1.000
_cell.length_b   1.000
_cell.length_c   1.000
_cell.angle_alpha   90.00
_cell.angle_beta   90.00
_cell.angle_gamma   90.00
#
_symmetry.space_group_name_H-M   'P 1'
#
loop_
_entity.id
_entity.type
_entity.pdbx_description
1 polymer ?
#
loop_
_entity_poly.entity_id
_entity_poly.type
_entity_poly.pdbx_seq_one_letter_code
_entity_poly.pdbx_strand_id
1 'polypeptide(L)'
;MLAFFSADFNLLYSCSLLFVICIALLEGVGLLVGLSIASALDDIIPIDLDIDTELPSGGLNALIGWLYLHRLPFLVWLLLFLTSFGIAGLSINYLIALPSLISFPIVLIIALFSCRILGKKIAIIMPKNETSAISSHSFAGKIATITIGKARKGSAAEAVLQDEFNQKHYLLVEPEEANQEFTQGTQVVLIEKLSRSWIAIEFKPL
;
A
#
# COMPACT_ATOMS: atom_id res chain seq x y z
N MET A 1 33.92 -24.18 5.11
CA MET A 1 32.76 -23.24 5.05
C MET A 1 31.63 -23.78 4.18
N LEU A 2 31.83 -24.10 2.90
CA LEU A 2 30.76 -24.64 2.03
C LEU A 2 30.04 -25.87 2.62
N ALA A 3 30.78 -26.78 3.25
CA ALA A 3 30.21 -27.96 3.91
C ALA A 3 29.18 -27.64 5.01
N PHE A 4 29.27 -26.47 5.66
CA PHE A 4 28.27 -26.05 6.65
C PHE A 4 26.94 -25.69 5.97
N PHE A 5 27.01 -24.92 4.88
CA PHE A 5 25.82 -24.51 4.12
C PHE A 5 25.14 -25.70 3.42
N SER A 6 25.92 -26.68 2.97
CA SER A 6 25.43 -27.87 2.28
C SER A 6 25.08 -29.04 3.21
N ALA A 7 25.22 -28.88 4.53
CA ALA A 7 24.82 -29.92 5.47
C ALA A 7 23.30 -30.13 5.44
N ASP A 8 22.84 -31.37 5.50
CA ASP A 8 21.42 -31.74 5.39
C ASP A 8 20.51 -30.92 6.31
N PHE A 9 20.99 -30.64 7.52
CA PHE A 9 20.23 -29.90 8.51
C PHE A 9 20.16 -28.38 8.28
N ASN A 10 21.03 -27.86 7.40
CA ASN A 10 21.10 -26.45 6.99
C ASN A 10 20.52 -26.18 5.60
N LEU A 11 20.30 -27.22 4.79
CA LEU A 11 19.90 -27.07 3.39
C LEU A 11 18.66 -26.18 3.23
N LEU A 12 17.64 -26.35 4.07
CA LEU A 12 16.42 -25.55 3.98
C LEU A 12 16.70 -24.04 4.12
N TYR A 13 17.55 -23.66 5.08
CA TYR A 13 17.90 -22.26 5.36
C TYR A 13 18.82 -21.68 4.27
N SER A 14 19.80 -22.47 3.82
CA SER A 14 20.69 -22.09 2.71
C SER A 14 19.92 -21.90 1.41
N CYS A 15 18.97 -22.79 1.10
CA CYS A 15 18.11 -22.68 -0.08
C CYS A 15 17.28 -21.40 -0.03
N SER A 16 16.70 -21.04 1.13
CA SER A 16 15.95 -19.77 1.25
C SER A 16 16.81 -18.56 0.92
N LEU A 17 18.07 -18.49 1.38
CA LEU A 17 18.97 -17.39 1.04
C LEU A 17 19.39 -17.41 -0.44
N LEU A 18 19.59 -18.60 -1.02
CA LEU A 18 19.86 -18.73 -2.44
C LEU A 18 18.69 -18.19 -3.27
N PHE A 19 17.46 -18.52 -2.91
CA PHE A 19 16.25 -17.98 -3.55
C PHE A 19 16.18 -16.45 -3.45
N VAL A 20 16.50 -15.87 -2.28
CA VAL A 20 16.57 -14.41 -2.12
C VAL A 20 17.56 -13.80 -3.10
N ILE A 21 18.75 -14.37 -3.23
CA ILE A 21 19.78 -13.88 -4.17
C ILE A 21 19.28 -13.99 -5.61
N CYS A 22 18.70 -15.13 -5.99
CA CYS A 22 18.17 -15.33 -7.34
C CYS A 22 17.06 -14.33 -7.67
N ILE A 23 16.11 -14.12 -6.77
CA ILE A 23 15.01 -13.17 -6.96
C ILE A 23 15.54 -11.74 -7.03
N ALA A 24 16.45 -11.36 -6.13
CA ALA A 24 17.04 -10.02 -6.11
C ALA A 24 17.85 -9.72 -7.39
N LEU A 25 18.57 -10.71 -7.92
CA LEU A 25 19.26 -10.58 -9.20
C LEU A 25 18.28 -10.45 -10.37
N LEU A 26 17.23 -11.27 -10.40
CA LEU A 26 16.20 -11.21 -11.45
C LEU A 26 15.49 -9.85 -11.43
N GLU A 27 15.08 -9.39 -10.25
CA GLU A 27 14.45 -8.08 -10.08
C GLU A 27 15.41 -6.96 -10.49
N GLY A 28 16.67 -7.03 -10.06
CA GLY A 28 17.69 -6.05 -10.43
C GLY A 28 17.91 -5.95 -11.94
N VAL A 29 17.97 -7.09 -12.64
CA VAL A 29 18.08 -7.12 -14.11
C VAL A 29 16.78 -6.64 -14.77
N GLY A 30 15.62 -7.04 -14.24
CA GLY A 30 14.33 -6.58 -14.72
C GLY A 30 14.23 -5.06 -14.71
N LEU A 31 14.63 -4.44 -13.60
CA LEU A 31 14.58 -2.98 -13.44
C LEU A 31 15.46 -2.24 -14.47
N LEU A 32 16.57 -2.83 -14.91
CA LEU A 32 17.41 -2.25 -15.97
C LEU A 32 16.72 -2.24 -17.34
N VAL A 33 15.81 -3.19 -17.59
CA VAL A 33 15.05 -3.32 -18.84
C VAL A 33 13.68 -2.62 -18.73
N GLY A 34 13.33 -2.10 -17.55
CA GLY A 34 12.03 -1.49 -17.27
C GLY A 34 10.92 -2.49 -16.92
N LEU A 35 11.28 -3.72 -16.53
CA LEU A 35 10.36 -4.73 -16.02
C LEU A 35 10.45 -4.80 -14.49
N SER A 36 9.35 -5.03 -13.79
CA SER A 36 9.37 -5.33 -12.34
C SER A 36 8.57 -6.60 -12.07
N ILE A 37 9.23 -7.58 -11.47
CA ILE A 37 8.59 -8.81 -10.99
C ILE A 37 7.72 -8.46 -9.79
N ALA A 38 8.14 -7.49 -8.97
CA ALA A 38 7.35 -7.04 -7.83
C ALA A 38 5.96 -6.57 -8.28
N SER A 39 5.89 -5.73 -9.31
CA SER A 39 4.62 -5.27 -9.88
C SER A 39 3.81 -6.42 -10.49
N ALA A 40 4.44 -7.29 -11.30
CA ALA A 40 3.74 -8.41 -11.91
C ALA A 40 3.19 -9.41 -10.87
N LEU A 41 3.90 -9.58 -9.76
CA LEU A 41 3.50 -10.49 -8.69
C LEU A 41 2.36 -9.91 -7.85
N ASP A 42 2.38 -8.61 -7.59
CA ASP A 42 1.29 -7.90 -6.91
C ASP A 42 0.00 -7.92 -7.75
N ASP A 43 0.08 -7.85 -9.09
CA ASP A 43 -1.11 -7.94 -9.97
C ASP A 43 -1.72 -9.36 -10.01
N ILE A 44 -0.89 -10.41 -9.97
CA ILE A 44 -1.34 -11.81 -10.04
C ILE A 44 -1.91 -12.29 -8.70
N ILE A 45 -1.41 -11.74 -7.61
CA ILE A 45 -1.81 -12.09 -6.25
C ILE A 45 -2.80 -11.02 -5.78
N PRO A 46 -4.13 -11.24 -5.91
CA PRO A 46 -5.15 -10.29 -5.46
C PRO A 46 -5.24 -10.31 -3.94
N ILE A 47 -4.17 -9.86 -3.29
CA ILE A 47 -4.13 -9.50 -1.88
C ILE A 47 -4.60 -8.03 -1.83
N ASP A 48 -5.79 -7.77 -2.37
CA ASP A 48 -6.52 -6.52 -2.17
C ASP A 48 -7.09 -6.54 -0.76
N LEU A 49 -6.19 -6.29 0.18
CA LEU A 49 -6.52 -6.13 1.57
C LEU A 49 -6.89 -4.68 1.81
N ASP A 50 -8.04 -4.27 1.26
CA ASP A 50 -8.80 -3.11 1.72
C ASP A 50 -9.32 -3.42 3.13
N ILE A 51 -8.39 -3.48 4.08
CA ILE A 51 -8.73 -3.47 5.50
C ILE A 51 -8.87 -2.00 5.86
N ASP A 52 -10.11 -1.52 5.75
CA ASP A 52 -10.56 -0.36 6.49
C ASP A 52 -10.07 -0.51 7.94
N THR A 53 -9.42 0.52 8.45
CA THR A 53 -8.71 0.54 9.73
C THR A 53 -9.61 0.38 10.97
N GLU A 54 -10.83 -0.11 10.81
CA GLU A 54 -11.81 -0.30 11.87
C GLU A 54 -12.00 -1.80 12.16
N LEU A 55 -11.12 -2.29 13.04
CA LEU A 55 -11.09 -3.61 13.69
C LEU A 55 -10.63 -4.81 12.84
N PRO A 56 -9.64 -5.60 13.32
CA PRO A 56 -9.33 -6.88 12.72
C PRO A 56 -10.47 -7.87 12.99
N SER A 57 -11.29 -8.14 11.97
CA SER A 57 -12.12 -9.33 11.91
C SER A 57 -11.23 -10.56 12.12
N GLY A 58 -11.50 -11.36 13.15
CA GLY A 58 -10.64 -12.48 13.56
C GLY A 58 -10.36 -13.49 12.45
N GLY A 59 -9.23 -14.21 12.55
CA GLY A 59 -8.83 -15.26 11.61
C GLY A 59 -7.53 -14.94 10.85
N LEU A 60 -7.39 -15.47 9.62
CA LEU A 60 -6.21 -15.28 8.76
C LEU A 60 -5.95 -13.80 8.45
N ASN A 61 -7.00 -12.99 8.31
CA ASN A 61 -6.87 -11.54 8.05
C ASN A 61 -6.14 -10.81 9.18
N ALA A 62 -6.40 -11.18 10.43
CA ALA A 62 -5.70 -10.63 11.59
C ALA A 62 -4.21 -11.00 11.59
N LEU A 63 -3.86 -12.23 11.18
CA LEU A 63 -2.47 -12.65 11.02
C LEU A 63 -1.78 -11.88 9.88
N ILE A 64 -2.42 -11.74 8.74
CA ILE A 64 -1.89 -11.00 7.59
C ILE A 64 -1.67 -9.52 7.95
N GLY A 65 -2.58 -8.93 8.74
CA GLY A 65 -2.44 -7.56 9.27
C GLY A 65 -1.29 -7.45 10.27
N TRP A 66 -1.16 -8.46 11.14
CA TRP A 66 -0.10 -8.53 12.12
C TRP A 66 1.31 -8.65 11.49
N LEU A 67 1.42 -9.30 10.33
CA LEU A 67 2.66 -9.43 9.56
C LEU A 67 2.96 -8.27 8.61
N TYR A 68 2.14 -7.20 8.61
CA TYR A 68 2.31 -6.02 7.76
C TYR A 68 2.28 -6.30 6.24
N LEU A 69 1.72 -7.44 5.81
CA LEU A 69 1.63 -7.78 4.38
C LEU A 69 0.83 -6.75 3.58
N HIS A 70 -0.12 -6.08 4.23
CA HIS A 70 -0.99 -5.06 3.66
C HIS A 70 -0.29 -3.76 3.27
N ARG A 71 0.90 -3.50 3.80
CA ARG A 71 1.59 -2.20 3.71
C ARG A 71 2.82 -2.26 2.81
N LEU A 72 3.15 -3.44 2.27
CA LEU A 72 4.37 -3.69 1.51
C LEU A 72 4.01 -4.46 0.24
N PRO A 73 4.70 -4.19 -0.90
CA PRO A 73 4.67 -5.08 -2.05
C PRO A 73 4.99 -6.52 -1.62
N PHE A 74 4.27 -7.50 -2.17
CA PHE A 74 4.36 -8.89 -1.72
C PHE A 74 5.80 -9.42 -1.86
N LEU A 75 6.49 -9.06 -2.95
CA LEU A 75 7.87 -9.46 -3.19
C LEU A 75 8.82 -8.98 -2.08
N VAL A 76 8.66 -7.75 -1.61
CA VAL A 76 9.49 -7.17 -0.53
C VAL A 76 9.29 -7.93 0.77
N TRP A 77 8.03 -8.23 1.11
CA TRP A 77 7.70 -9.01 2.29
C TRP A 77 8.26 -10.44 2.20
N LEU A 78 8.14 -11.08 1.04
CA LEU A 78 8.66 -12.43 0.79
C LEU A 78 10.18 -12.49 0.97
N LEU A 79 10.91 -11.54 0.40
CA LEU A 79 12.36 -11.45 0.57
C LEU A 79 12.74 -11.27 2.04
N LEU A 80 12.01 -10.44 2.76
CA LEU A 80 12.25 -10.20 4.18
C LEU A 80 12.04 -11.46 5.02
N PHE A 81 10.97 -12.20 4.75
CA PHE A 81 10.67 -13.47 5.41
C PHE A 81 11.74 -14.52 5.12
N LEU A 82 12.07 -14.78 3.85
CA LEU A 82 13.11 -15.75 3.48
C LEU A 82 14.48 -15.38 4.04
N THR A 83 14.83 -14.09 4.03
CA THR A 83 16.11 -13.60 4.57
C THR A 83 16.17 -13.80 6.08
N SER A 84 15.11 -13.41 6.80
CA SER A 84 15.02 -13.61 8.25
C SER A 84 15.07 -15.08 8.63
N PHE A 85 14.34 -15.92 7.89
CA PHE A 85 14.30 -17.37 8.09
C PHE A 85 15.67 -18.02 7.83
N GLY A 86 16.31 -17.70 6.71
CA GLY A 86 17.63 -18.22 6.36
C GLY A 86 18.71 -17.82 7.36
N ILE A 87 18.78 -16.53 7.72
CA ILE A 87 19.77 -16.03 8.69
C ILE A 87 19.54 -16.62 10.08
N ALA A 88 18.31 -16.64 10.57
CA ALA A 88 18.00 -17.17 11.90
C ALA A 88 18.31 -18.67 11.99
N GLY A 89 17.95 -19.45 10.97
CA GLY A 89 18.23 -20.89 10.91
C GLY A 89 19.71 -21.22 10.92
N LEU A 90 20.48 -20.56 10.06
CA LEU A 90 21.93 -20.74 10.03
C LEU A 90 22.59 -20.27 11.33
N SER A 91 22.11 -19.18 11.93
CA SER A 91 22.66 -18.66 13.20
C SER A 91 22.44 -19.63 14.36
N ILE A 92 21.23 -20.19 14.49
CA ILE A 92 20.92 -21.18 15.53
C ILE A 92 21.73 -22.46 15.33
N ASN A 93 21.80 -22.97 14.09
CA ASN A 93 22.54 -24.18 13.80
C ASN A 93 24.06 -24.00 13.93
N TYR A 94 24.56 -22.79 13.70
CA TYR A 94 25.97 -22.45 13.97
C TYR A 94 26.30 -22.51 15.48
N LEU A 95 25.36 -22.10 16.34
CA LEU A 95 25.56 -22.07 17.78
C LEU A 95 25.35 -23.44 18.46
N ILE A 96 24.26 -24.14 18.12
CA ILE A 96 23.77 -25.30 18.91
C ILE A 96 23.52 -26.55 18.04
N ALA A 97 23.78 -26.51 16.72
CA ALA A 97 23.68 -27.66 15.80
C ALA A 97 22.46 -28.57 16.06
N LEU A 98 21.25 -28.00 15.91
CA LEU A 98 20.01 -28.73 16.17
C LEU A 98 19.55 -29.56 14.95
N PRO A 99 18.89 -30.71 15.17
CA PRO A 99 18.16 -31.40 14.11
C PRO A 99 17.10 -30.49 13.45
N SER A 100 16.91 -30.62 12.15
CA SER A 100 15.98 -29.77 11.37
C SER A 100 14.57 -29.74 11.91
N LEU A 101 14.07 -30.88 12.44
CA LEU A 101 12.73 -30.96 13.01
C LEU A 101 12.53 -30.03 14.20
N ILE A 102 13.60 -29.75 14.96
CA ILE A 102 13.55 -28.90 16.16
C ILE A 102 13.88 -27.45 15.78
N SER A 103 14.88 -27.23 14.92
CA SER A 103 15.24 -25.87 14.51
C SER A 103 14.13 -25.21 13.70
N PHE A 104 13.43 -25.94 12.83
CA PHE A 104 12.40 -25.39 11.95
C PHE A 104 11.32 -24.58 12.67
N PRO A 105 10.57 -25.11 13.66
CA PRO A 105 9.52 -24.34 14.32
C PRO A 105 10.07 -23.13 15.10
N ILE A 106 11.24 -23.26 15.71
CA ILE A 106 11.89 -22.17 16.45
C ILE A 106 12.26 -21.03 15.49
N VAL A 107 12.90 -21.38 14.37
CA VAL A 107 13.34 -20.44 13.34
C VAL A 107 12.15 -19.78 12.67
N LEU A 108 11.07 -20.54 12.42
CA LEU A 108 9.83 -20.00 11.86
C LEU A 108 9.24 -18.90 12.75
N ILE A 109 9.15 -19.13 14.05
CA ILE A 109 8.64 -18.12 15.00
C ILE A 109 9.52 -16.86 14.99
N ILE A 110 10.84 -17.04 15.00
CA ILE A 110 11.80 -15.92 14.94
C ILE A 110 11.64 -15.14 13.63
N ALA A 111 11.49 -15.83 12.50
CA ALA A 111 11.29 -15.22 11.19
C ALA A 111 10.00 -14.41 11.13
N LEU A 112 8.88 -14.95 11.63
CA LEU A 112 7.59 -14.26 11.67
C LEU A 112 7.65 -12.99 12.55
N PHE A 113 8.31 -13.07 13.72
CA PHE A 113 8.46 -11.91 14.59
C PHE A 113 9.38 -10.84 13.98
N SER A 114 10.47 -11.27 13.32
CA SER A 114 11.34 -10.41 12.53
C SER A 114 10.55 -9.69 11.41
N CYS A 115 9.65 -10.41 10.73
CA CYS A 115 8.77 -9.82 9.71
C CYS A 115 7.89 -8.71 10.25
N ARG A 116 7.33 -8.88 11.45
CA ARG A 116 6.55 -7.82 12.08
C ARG A 116 7.39 -6.59 12.40
N ILE A 117 8.57 -6.75 12.98
CA ILE A 117 9.42 -5.63 13.41
C ILE A 117 9.98 -4.89 12.21
N LEU A 118 10.61 -5.63 11.28
CA LEU A 118 11.26 -5.05 10.12
C LEU A 118 10.23 -4.58 9.10
N GLY A 119 9.15 -5.34 8.89
CA GLY A 119 8.04 -4.94 8.02
C GLY A 119 7.42 -3.62 8.45
N LYS A 120 7.20 -3.41 9.77
CA LYS A 120 6.75 -2.11 10.29
C LYS A 120 7.72 -0.97 9.95
N LYS A 121 9.03 -1.19 10.06
CA LYS A 121 10.05 -0.16 9.75
C LYS A 121 10.08 0.17 8.26
N ILE A 122 10.00 -0.84 7.40
CA ILE A 122 10.01 -0.64 5.94
C ILE A 122 8.71 -0.01 5.46
N ALA A 123 7.56 -0.37 6.05
CA ALA A 123 6.25 0.21 5.73
C ALA A 123 6.16 1.71 6.01
N ILE A 124 7.03 2.26 6.87
CA ILE A 124 7.12 3.72 7.07
C ILE A 124 7.82 4.39 5.88
N ILE A 125 8.76 3.69 5.23
CA ILE A 125 9.60 4.21 4.16
C ILE A 125 8.94 4.00 2.78
N MET A 126 8.21 2.89 2.62
CA MET A 126 7.44 2.59 1.41
C MET A 126 5.97 2.98 1.63
N PRO A 127 5.56 4.22 1.31
CA PRO A 127 4.15 4.52 1.18
C PRO A 127 3.56 3.59 0.12
N LYS A 128 2.42 2.98 0.44
CA LYS A 128 1.64 2.18 -0.51
C LYS A 128 1.39 3.08 -1.71
N ASN A 129 1.53 2.55 -2.93
CA ASN A 129 1.13 3.27 -4.14
C ASN A 129 -0.36 3.52 -4.04
N GLU A 130 -0.73 4.64 -3.43
CA GLU A 130 -2.02 5.27 -3.65
C GLU A 130 -2.04 5.53 -5.15
N THR A 131 -2.75 4.68 -5.89
CA THR A 131 -3.03 4.90 -7.30
C THR A 131 -3.40 6.37 -7.48
N SER A 132 -2.98 6.98 -8.58
CA SER A 132 -3.20 8.40 -8.91
C SER A 132 -4.67 8.84 -8.96
N ALA A 133 -5.61 8.03 -8.46
CA ALA A 133 -6.85 8.50 -7.88
C ALA A 133 -6.51 9.36 -6.66
N ILE A 134 -6.28 10.66 -6.92
CA ILE A 134 -6.24 11.70 -5.90
C ILE A 134 -7.32 11.38 -4.88
N SER A 135 -6.92 11.03 -3.65
CA SER A 135 -7.86 10.75 -2.58
C SER A 135 -8.81 11.94 -2.55
N SER A 136 -10.11 11.71 -2.61
CA SER A 136 -11.03 12.82 -2.86
C SER A 136 -10.83 13.95 -1.83
N HIS A 137 -10.38 13.63 -0.61
CA HIS A 137 -9.99 14.60 0.42
C HIS A 137 -8.97 15.67 -0.03
N SER A 138 -8.15 15.41 -1.05
CA SER A 138 -7.14 16.34 -1.58
C SER A 138 -7.71 17.44 -2.50
N PHE A 139 -9.03 17.50 -2.73
CA PHE A 139 -9.63 18.58 -3.52
C PHE A 139 -10.02 19.82 -2.69
N ALA A 140 -9.95 19.75 -1.35
CA ALA A 140 -10.19 20.92 -0.50
C ALA A 140 -9.21 22.06 -0.84
N GLY A 141 -9.74 23.27 -1.01
CA GLY A 141 -9.01 24.47 -1.41
C GLY A 141 -8.80 24.62 -2.92
N LYS A 142 -9.16 23.63 -3.74
CA LYS A 142 -9.06 23.73 -5.21
C LYS A 142 -10.30 24.37 -5.82
N ILE A 143 -10.11 25.01 -6.97
CA ILE A 143 -11.18 25.65 -7.74
C ILE A 143 -11.82 24.63 -8.68
N ALA A 144 -13.15 24.55 -8.63
CA ALA A 144 -13.97 23.84 -9.59
C ALA A 144 -14.88 24.83 -10.33
N THR A 145 -15.34 24.46 -11.52
CA THR A 145 -16.29 25.26 -12.31
C THR A 145 -17.57 24.49 -12.53
N ILE A 146 -18.73 25.07 -12.21
CA ILE A 146 -20.03 24.42 -12.43
C ILE A 146 -20.24 24.18 -13.93
N THR A 147 -20.44 22.93 -14.33
CA THR A 147 -20.61 22.52 -15.74
C THR A 147 -22.07 22.40 -16.12
N ILE A 148 -22.90 21.80 -15.26
CA ILE A 148 -24.30 21.46 -15.58
C ILE A 148 -25.18 21.71 -14.36
N GLY A 149 -26.30 22.42 -14.59
CA GLY A 149 -27.34 22.62 -13.59
C GLY A 149 -27.15 23.86 -12.72
N LYS A 150 -27.86 23.86 -11.58
CA LYS A 150 -27.76 24.90 -10.53
C LYS A 150 -27.56 24.22 -9.19
N ALA A 151 -26.47 24.55 -8.51
CA ALA A 151 -26.20 24.01 -7.18
C ALA A 151 -27.00 24.80 -6.15
N ARG A 152 -27.75 24.09 -5.31
CA ARG A 152 -28.45 24.63 -4.13
C ARG A 152 -28.21 23.70 -2.95
N LYS A 153 -28.40 24.19 -1.73
CA LYS A 153 -28.26 23.35 -0.54
C LYS A 153 -29.22 22.17 -0.59
N GLY A 154 -28.72 20.93 -0.51
CA GLY A 154 -29.50 19.71 -0.68
C GLY A 154 -29.83 19.32 -2.12
N SER A 155 -29.39 20.11 -3.11
CA SER A 155 -29.50 19.81 -4.55
C SER A 155 -28.18 20.13 -5.25
N ALA A 156 -27.25 19.18 -5.19
CA ALA A 156 -25.93 19.35 -5.77
C ALA A 156 -25.98 19.43 -7.30
N ALA A 157 -25.03 20.16 -7.89
CA ALA A 157 -24.84 20.25 -9.34
C ALA A 157 -23.44 19.78 -9.75
N GLU A 158 -23.25 19.45 -11.02
CA GLU A 158 -21.97 18.96 -11.51
C GLU A 158 -20.99 20.12 -11.68
N ALA A 159 -19.76 19.91 -11.21
CA ALA A 159 -18.63 20.79 -11.39
C ALA A 159 -17.43 20.01 -11.92
N VAL A 160 -16.57 20.69 -12.68
CA VAL A 160 -15.30 20.15 -13.14
C VAL A 160 -14.15 20.85 -12.42
N LEU A 161 -13.25 20.05 -11.85
CA LEU A 161 -11.97 20.47 -11.30
C LEU A 161 -10.87 19.98 -12.25
N GLN A 162 -9.89 20.84 -12.50
CA GLN A 162 -8.71 20.47 -13.25
C GLN A 162 -7.51 20.39 -12.31
N ASP A 163 -6.78 19.28 -12.35
CA ASP A 163 -5.59 19.10 -11.52
C ASP A 163 -4.31 19.66 -12.18
N GLU A 164 -3.19 19.56 -11.47
CA GLU A 164 -1.87 20.04 -11.91
C GLU A 164 -1.33 19.27 -13.12
N PHE A 165 -1.89 18.09 -13.42
CA PHE A 165 -1.56 17.27 -14.58
C PHE A 165 -2.59 17.42 -15.70
N ASN A 166 -3.44 18.46 -15.64
CA ASN A 166 -4.42 18.81 -16.65
C ASN A 166 -5.56 17.78 -16.82
N GLN A 167 -5.76 16.86 -15.85
CA GLN A 167 -6.88 15.90 -15.85
C GLN A 167 -8.14 16.54 -15.28
N LYS A 168 -9.30 16.16 -15.84
CA LYS A 168 -10.61 16.66 -15.42
C LYS A 168 -11.28 15.70 -14.45
N HIS A 169 -11.67 16.21 -13.30
CA HIS A 169 -12.40 15.50 -12.26
C HIS A 169 -13.81 16.08 -12.15
N TYR A 170 -14.82 15.28 -12.45
CA TYR A 170 -16.23 15.67 -12.33
C TYR A 170 -16.75 15.29 -10.95
N LEU A 171 -17.32 16.26 -10.24
CA LEU A 171 -17.81 16.08 -8.88
C LEU A 171 -19.09 16.87 -8.65
N LEU A 172 -19.90 16.42 -7.68
CA LEU A 172 -21.12 17.10 -7.28
C LEU A 172 -20.80 18.14 -6.21
N VAL A 173 -21.30 19.36 -6.39
CA VAL A 173 -21.06 20.49 -5.48
C VAL A 173 -22.38 21.08 -5.01
N GLU A 174 -22.42 21.45 -3.73
CA GLU A 174 -23.48 22.24 -3.12
C GLU A 174 -22.91 23.44 -2.33
N PRO A 175 -23.66 24.55 -2.26
CA PRO A 175 -23.27 25.72 -1.48
C PRO A 175 -23.35 25.45 0.03
N GLU A 176 -22.44 26.06 0.78
CA GLU A 176 -22.48 26.08 2.26
C GLU A 176 -23.72 26.81 2.79
N GLU A 177 -24.01 27.99 2.22
CA GLU A 177 -25.13 28.82 2.61
C GLU A 177 -26.45 28.39 1.94
N ALA A 178 -27.54 28.38 2.70
CA ALA A 178 -28.85 27.93 2.21
C ALA A 178 -29.46 28.85 1.13
N ASN A 179 -29.08 30.13 1.11
CA ASN A 179 -29.60 31.13 0.18
C ASN A 179 -28.71 31.35 -1.05
N GLN A 180 -27.56 30.67 -1.12
CA GLN A 180 -26.63 30.81 -2.22
C GLN A 180 -26.97 29.80 -3.32
N GLU A 181 -26.82 30.22 -4.58
CA GLU A 181 -26.98 29.35 -5.74
C GLU A 181 -25.77 29.51 -6.66
N PHE A 182 -25.21 28.39 -7.11
CA PHE A 182 -24.17 28.41 -8.13
C PHE A 182 -24.76 28.04 -9.49
N THR A 183 -24.56 28.89 -10.49
CA THR A 183 -25.00 28.65 -11.87
C THR A 183 -23.87 28.08 -12.71
N GLN A 184 -24.20 27.52 -13.88
CA GLN A 184 -23.21 27.10 -14.85
C GLN A 184 -22.19 28.21 -15.15
N GLY A 185 -20.90 27.85 -15.15
CA GLY A 185 -19.78 28.77 -15.34
C GLY A 185 -19.28 29.44 -14.05
N THR A 186 -20.00 29.34 -12.94
CA THR A 186 -19.54 29.87 -11.64
C THR A 186 -18.33 29.07 -11.15
N GLN A 187 -17.27 29.78 -10.75
CA GLN A 187 -16.10 29.20 -10.10
C GLN A 187 -16.33 29.11 -8.59
N VAL A 188 -16.00 27.96 -8.03
CA VAL A 188 -16.24 27.65 -6.62
C VAL A 188 -15.00 27.01 -6.01
N VAL A 189 -14.76 27.26 -4.74
CA VAL A 189 -13.69 26.65 -3.96
C VAL A 189 -14.27 25.54 -3.11
N LEU A 190 -13.74 24.33 -3.24
CA LEU A 190 -14.18 23.17 -2.49
C LEU A 190 -13.66 23.26 -1.04
N ILE A 191 -14.52 23.02 -0.06
CA ILE A 191 -14.18 23.12 1.37
C ILE A 191 -14.16 21.73 2.01
N GLU A 192 -15.29 21.04 1.95
CA GLU A 192 -15.51 19.79 2.68
C GLU A 192 -16.19 18.74 1.80
N LYS A 193 -15.76 17.49 1.93
CA LYS A 193 -16.37 16.35 1.25
C LYS A 193 -17.47 15.74 2.12
N LEU A 194 -18.70 15.71 1.59
CA LEU A 194 -19.82 14.94 2.14
C LEU A 194 -19.88 13.54 1.52
N SER A 195 -20.84 12.72 1.97
CA SER A 195 -21.00 11.34 1.50
C SER A 195 -21.22 11.23 -0.02
N ARG A 196 -21.82 12.25 -0.66
CA ARG A 196 -22.20 12.24 -2.10
C ARG A 196 -21.89 13.54 -2.85
N SER A 197 -21.46 14.59 -2.16
CA SER A 197 -21.31 15.95 -2.68
C SER A 197 -20.16 16.66 -1.98
N TRP A 198 -19.76 17.82 -2.49
CA TRP A 198 -18.81 18.72 -1.86
C TRP A 198 -19.50 20.01 -1.45
N ILE A 199 -19.19 20.49 -0.26
CA ILE A 199 -19.52 21.85 0.14
C ILE A 199 -18.51 22.79 -0.51
N ALA A 200 -19.00 23.86 -1.11
CA ALA A 200 -18.17 24.88 -1.72
C ALA A 200 -18.68 26.31 -1.46
N ILE A 201 -17.78 27.26 -1.63
CA ILE A 201 -18.07 28.71 -1.64
C ILE A 201 -17.71 29.31 -2.99
N GLU A 202 -18.35 30.41 -3.35
CA GLU A 202 -18.04 31.14 -4.58
C GLU A 202 -16.61 31.71 -4.54
N PHE A 203 -15.85 31.46 -5.61
CA PHE A 203 -14.52 32.04 -5.77
C PHE A 203 -14.63 33.51 -6.20
N LYS A 204 -14.13 34.42 -5.36
CA LYS A 204 -14.03 35.85 -5.68
C LYS A 204 -12.56 36.21 -5.88
N PRO A 205 -12.09 36.49 -7.11
CA PRO A 205 -10.74 36.99 -7.31
C PRO A 205 -10.60 38.35 -6.63
N LEU A 206 -9.49 38.55 -5.92
CA LEU A 206 -9.08 39.83 -5.31
C LEU A 206 -8.75 40.87 -6.38
#